data_AF-S8ENU2-F1
#
_entry.id   AF-S8ENU2-F1
#
_cell.length_a   1.000
_cell.length_b   1.000
_cell.length_c   1.000
_cell.angle_alpha   90.00
_cell.angle_beta   90.00
_cell.angle_gamma   90.00
#
_symmetry.space_group_name_H-M   'P 1'
#
loop_
_entity.id
_entity.type
_entity.pdbx_description
1 polymer ?
#
loop_
_entity_poly.entity_id
_entity_poly.type
_entity_poly.pdbx_seq_one_letter_code
_entity_poly.pdbx_strand_id
1 'polypeptide(L)'
;SLLDLFPTVKAGVLLDIARHDFEPSDLYKLDSKYRDKAERSILDLSGGTITLRRTTTKDYPSFNSLFPPLTVYFQILLAFAASSNNAYLTFQVGRASMAYLRQLEIFHEEYQWSAVLAYHMEFHHLRLREMANGDYGGWARIDTELQAQHLVGRERSRTGT
;
A
#
# COMPACT_ATOMS: atom_id res chain seq x y z
N SER A 1 22.61 -1.86 4.43
CA SER A 1 21.77 -2.67 3.52
C SER A 1 20.30 -2.35 3.77
N LEU A 2 19.36 -2.76 2.89
CA LEU A 2 17.91 -2.58 3.15
C LEU A 2 17.46 -3.25 4.46
N LEU A 3 18.08 -4.38 4.83
CA LEU A 3 17.79 -5.10 6.07
C LEU A 3 18.12 -4.26 7.32
N ASP A 4 19.16 -3.43 7.23
CA ASP A 4 19.57 -2.56 8.35
C ASP A 4 18.64 -1.35 8.51
N LEU A 5 18.05 -0.88 7.40
CA LEU A 5 17.08 0.22 7.40
C LEU A 5 15.69 -0.22 7.87
N PHE A 6 15.33 -1.48 7.62
CA PHE A 6 14.02 -2.05 7.95
C PHE A 6 14.15 -3.35 8.75
N PRO A 7 14.75 -3.31 9.95
CA PRO A 7 15.06 -4.52 10.73
C PRO A 7 13.81 -5.26 11.23
N THR A 8 12.66 -4.59 11.23
CA THR A 8 11.36 -5.16 11.62
C THR A 8 10.62 -5.84 10.47
N VAL A 9 11.08 -5.65 9.23
CA VAL A 9 10.45 -6.20 8.02
C VAL A 9 11.18 -7.47 7.60
N LYS A 10 10.43 -8.55 7.32
CA LYS A 10 11.02 -9.82 6.88
C LYS A 10 11.77 -9.63 5.56
N ALA A 11 12.93 -10.26 5.41
CA ALA A 11 13.75 -10.18 4.20
C ALA A 11 12.98 -10.55 2.91
N GLY A 12 12.10 -11.57 2.97
CA GLY A 12 11.25 -11.94 1.84
C GLY A 12 10.31 -10.81 1.41
N VAL A 13 9.70 -10.09 2.37
CA VAL A 13 8.82 -8.95 2.07
C VAL A 13 9.59 -7.81 1.40
N LEU A 14 10.82 -7.52 1.86
CA LEU A 14 11.67 -6.52 1.21
C LEU A 14 12.00 -6.91 -0.24
N LEU A 15 12.26 -8.20 -0.48
CA LEU A 15 12.52 -8.72 -1.81
C LEU A 15 11.30 -8.64 -2.72
N ASP A 16 10.12 -8.99 -2.22
CA ASP A 16 8.86 -8.91 -2.96
C ASP A 16 8.55 -7.46 -3.36
N ILE A 17 8.77 -6.50 -2.46
CA ILE A 17 8.60 -5.07 -2.76
C ILE A 17 9.60 -4.60 -3.83
N ALA A 18 10.87 -4.99 -3.69
CA ALA A 18 11.93 -4.66 -4.64
C ALA A 18 11.68 -5.25 -6.04
N ARG A 19 10.99 -6.40 -6.13
CA ARG A 19 10.61 -7.05 -7.38
C ARG A 19 9.25 -6.60 -7.92
N HIS A 20 8.53 -5.77 -7.17
CA HIS A 20 7.17 -5.35 -7.49
C HIS A 20 6.15 -6.50 -7.53
N ASP A 21 6.40 -7.56 -6.74
CA ASP A 21 5.52 -8.71 -6.53
C ASP A 21 4.67 -8.59 -5.25
N PHE A 22 4.79 -7.46 -4.53
CA PHE A 22 4.10 -7.22 -3.27
C PHE A 22 2.72 -6.59 -3.48
N GLU A 23 1.70 -7.44 -3.48
CA GLU A 23 0.30 -7.05 -3.67
C GLU A 23 -0.22 -6.09 -2.57
N PRO A 24 -1.16 -5.18 -2.88
CA PRO A 24 -1.72 -4.26 -1.88
C PRO A 24 -2.45 -4.99 -0.76
N SER A 25 -2.98 -6.18 -1.04
CA SER A 25 -3.57 -7.06 -0.03
C SER A 25 -2.59 -7.49 1.06
N ASP A 26 -1.29 -7.44 0.79
CA ASP A 26 -0.24 -7.87 1.70
C ASP A 26 0.35 -6.75 2.54
N LEU A 27 -0.09 -5.48 2.35
CA LEU A 27 0.41 -4.32 3.09
C LEU A 27 0.38 -4.52 4.62
N TYR A 28 -0.52 -5.34 5.15
CA TYR A 28 -0.64 -5.61 6.58
C TYR A 28 0.64 -6.26 7.12
N LYS A 29 1.43 -6.93 6.28
CA LYS A 29 2.75 -7.49 6.64
C LYS A 29 3.76 -6.41 7.06
N LEU A 30 3.50 -5.15 6.72
CA LEU A 30 4.32 -3.98 7.09
C LEU A 30 3.80 -3.25 8.35
N ASP A 31 2.66 -3.65 8.90
CA ASP A 31 2.18 -3.12 10.17
C ASP A 31 3.05 -3.65 11.32
N SER A 32 3.48 -2.77 12.22
CA SER A 32 4.22 -3.16 13.43
C SER A 32 3.42 -4.16 14.28
N LYS A 33 2.09 -4.07 14.28
CA LYS A 33 1.19 -4.96 15.00
C LYS A 33 1.02 -6.33 14.35
N TYR A 34 1.38 -6.48 13.07
CA TYR A 34 1.27 -7.77 12.39
C TYR A 34 2.21 -8.79 12.99
N ARG A 35 3.40 -8.39 13.43
CA ARG A 35 4.34 -9.29 14.08
C ARG A 35 3.77 -9.88 15.37
N ASP A 36 3.23 -9.03 16.24
CA ASP A 36 2.60 -9.46 17.49
C ASP A 36 1.46 -10.45 17.22
N LYS A 37 0.66 -10.21 16.18
CA LYS A 37 -0.42 -11.12 15.77
C LYS A 37 0.12 -12.41 15.17
N ALA A 38 1.11 -12.36 14.29
CA ALA A 38 1.68 -13.55 13.65
C ALA A 38 2.38 -14.46 14.66
N GLU A 39 3.12 -13.90 15.61
CA GLU A 39 3.74 -14.65 16.71
C GLU A 39 2.69 -15.27 17.63
N ARG A 40 1.60 -14.55 17.93
CA ARG A 40 0.44 -15.11 18.66
C ARG A 40 -0.32 -16.17 17.85
N SER A 41 -0.46 -16.01 16.54
CA SER A 41 -1.13 -16.96 15.66
C SER A 41 -0.30 -18.23 15.44
N ILE A 42 1.04 -18.14 15.41
CA ILE A 42 1.91 -19.34 15.38
C ILE A 42 1.71 -20.19 16.63
N LEU A 43 1.46 -19.56 17.79
CA LEU A 43 1.10 -20.28 19.02
C LEU A 43 -0.29 -20.95 18.92
N ASP A 44 -1.18 -20.43 18.07
CA ASP A 44 -2.59 -20.87 17.92
C ASP A 44 -2.82 -21.84 16.72
N LEU A 45 -1.89 -21.89 15.76
CA LEU A 45 -2.00 -22.61 14.48
C LEU A 45 -1.69 -24.13 14.54
N SER A 46 -1.88 -24.76 15.70
CA SER A 46 -1.90 -26.23 15.79
C SER A 46 -3.17 -26.86 15.17
N GLY A 47 -4.10 -26.07 14.63
CA GLY A 47 -5.33 -26.53 13.97
C GLY A 47 -5.40 -26.04 12.52
N GLY A 48 -4.89 -26.84 11.59
CA GLY A 48 -4.72 -26.45 10.19
C GLY A 48 -6.02 -26.17 9.43
N THR A 49 -6.08 -25.02 8.77
CA THR A 49 -6.71 -24.83 7.44
C THR A 49 -6.17 -23.53 6.84
N ILE A 50 -5.67 -23.57 5.60
CA ILE A 50 -5.25 -22.36 4.85
C ILE A 50 -6.40 -21.96 3.93
N THR A 51 -7.07 -20.85 4.24
CA THR A 51 -8.06 -20.22 3.34
C THR A 51 -7.42 -19.07 2.59
N LEU A 52 -7.58 -19.07 1.26
CA LEU A 52 -7.22 -17.95 0.38
C LEU A 52 -8.08 -16.72 0.75
N ARG A 53 -7.49 -15.75 1.44
CA ARG A 53 -8.20 -14.52 1.86
C ARG A 53 -8.30 -13.56 0.68
N ARG A 54 -9.51 -13.38 0.14
CA ARG A 54 -9.86 -12.14 -0.55
C ARG A 54 -9.81 -11.04 0.51
N THR A 55 -8.91 -10.08 0.37
CA THR A 55 -8.80 -8.98 1.35
C THR A 55 -10.14 -8.27 1.43
N THR A 56 -10.63 -8.21 2.66
CA THR A 56 -11.89 -7.52 2.96
C THR A 56 -11.54 -6.22 3.66
N THR A 57 -12.47 -5.28 3.72
CA THR A 57 -12.38 -4.11 4.63
C THR A 57 -12.05 -4.48 6.07
N LYS A 58 -12.12 -5.76 6.47
CA LYS A 58 -11.66 -6.25 7.78
C LYS A 58 -10.16 -6.06 8.00
N ASP A 59 -9.33 -6.15 6.96
CA ASP A 59 -7.88 -5.98 7.10
C ASP A 59 -7.51 -4.49 7.19
N TYR A 60 -8.31 -3.62 6.55
CA TYR A 60 -8.17 -2.16 6.61
C TYR A 60 -9.50 -1.47 6.95
N PRO A 61 -9.94 -1.48 8.22
CA PRO A 61 -11.22 -0.91 8.61
C PRO A 61 -11.28 0.62 8.50
N SER A 62 -10.13 1.29 8.41
CA SER A 62 -10.05 2.75 8.29
C SER A 62 -8.80 3.21 7.55
N PHE A 63 -8.77 4.47 7.12
CA PHE A 63 -7.57 5.09 6.56
C PHE A 63 -6.35 4.96 7.48
N ASN A 64 -6.55 5.14 8.78
CA ASN A 64 -5.50 5.00 9.79
C ASN A 64 -4.92 3.58 9.90
N SER A 65 -5.64 2.56 9.42
CA SER A 65 -5.11 1.19 9.35
C SER A 65 -4.30 0.90 8.07
N LEU A 66 -4.54 1.64 6.99
CA LEU A 66 -3.83 1.49 5.71
C LEU A 66 -2.62 2.42 5.60
N PHE A 67 -2.76 3.66 6.05
CA PHE A 67 -1.79 4.72 5.80
C PHE A 67 -0.39 4.43 6.38
N PRO A 68 -0.24 3.93 7.63
CA PRO A 68 1.07 3.57 8.15
C PRO A 68 1.81 2.48 7.34
N PRO A 69 1.24 1.28 7.08
CA PRO A 69 1.95 0.27 6.28
C PRO A 69 2.21 0.73 4.84
N LEU A 70 1.31 1.51 4.23
CA LEU A 70 1.53 2.10 2.90
C LEU A 70 2.70 3.09 2.89
N THR A 71 2.87 3.88 3.96
CA THR A 71 4.03 4.77 4.10
C THR A 71 5.32 3.98 4.20
N VAL A 72 5.35 2.89 4.96
CA VAL A 72 6.52 1.99 5.05
C VAL A 72 6.84 1.37 3.69
N TYR A 73 5.82 0.94 2.94
CA TYR A 73 5.98 0.43 1.58
C TYR A 73 6.72 1.44 0.67
N PHE A 74 6.29 2.71 0.67
CA PHE A 74 6.96 3.74 -0.13
C PHE A 74 8.37 4.08 0.35
N GLN A 75 8.62 4.04 1.67
CA GLN A 75 9.96 4.21 2.21
C GLN A 75 10.91 3.11 1.73
N ILE A 76 10.45 1.85 1.67
CA ILE A 76 11.23 0.72 1.15
C ILE A 76 11.49 0.90 -0.34
N LEU A 77 10.48 1.26 -1.13
CA LEU A 77 10.65 1.56 -2.57
C LEU A 77 11.67 2.67 -2.81
N LEU A 78 11.59 3.76 -2.03
CA LEU A 78 12.53 4.87 -2.14
C LEU A 78 13.95 4.47 -1.78
N ALA A 79 14.14 3.66 -0.72
CA ALA A 79 15.45 3.15 -0.33
C ALA A 79 16.02 2.20 -1.40
N PHE A 80 15.18 1.37 -2.02
CA PHE A 80 15.59 0.53 -3.15
C PHE A 80 16.02 1.38 -4.36
N ALA A 81 15.23 2.39 -4.73
CA ALA A 81 15.59 3.34 -5.78
C ALA A 81 16.92 4.05 -5.48
N ALA A 82 17.14 4.50 -4.25
CA ALA A 82 18.39 5.13 -3.82
C ALA A 82 19.60 4.19 -3.97
N SER A 83 19.41 2.88 -3.75
CA SER A 83 20.49 1.89 -3.91
C SER A 83 20.96 1.70 -5.36
N SER A 84 20.13 2.08 -6.34
CA SER A 84 20.51 2.05 -7.77
C SER A 84 21.50 3.15 -8.17
N ASN A 85 21.80 4.08 -7.25
CA ASN A 85 22.61 5.28 -7.50
C ASN A 85 22.07 6.16 -8.66
N ASN A 86 20.78 6.05 -8.96
CA ASN A 86 20.06 6.86 -9.93
C ASN A 86 19.27 7.96 -9.20
N ALA A 87 19.82 9.18 -9.20
CA ALA A 87 19.22 10.33 -8.53
C ALA A 87 17.84 10.70 -9.12
N TYR A 88 17.68 10.57 -10.45
CA TYR A 88 16.41 10.84 -11.11
C TYR A 88 15.32 9.86 -10.67
N LEU A 89 15.65 8.56 -10.64
CA LEU A 89 14.72 7.53 -10.18
C LEU A 89 14.31 7.74 -8.72
N THR A 90 15.29 8.02 -7.85
CA THR A 90 15.05 8.32 -6.44
C THR A 90 14.09 9.50 -6.27
N PHE A 91 14.33 10.59 -7.00
CA PHE A 91 13.45 11.76 -6.99
C PHE A 91 12.05 11.44 -7.51
N GLN A 92 11.94 10.68 -8.60
CA GLN A 92 10.67 10.29 -9.21
C GLN A 92 9.82 9.47 -8.22
N VAL A 93 10.42 8.43 -7.60
CA VAL A 93 9.74 7.60 -6.60
C VAL A 93 9.28 8.44 -5.40
N GLY A 94 10.16 9.28 -4.84
CA GLY A 94 9.81 10.11 -3.69
C GLY A 94 8.66 11.07 -3.99
N ARG A 95 8.73 11.77 -5.13
CA ARG A 95 7.68 12.70 -5.57
C ARG A 95 6.35 11.97 -5.81
N ALA A 96 6.37 10.84 -6.52
CA ALA A 96 5.16 10.13 -6.90
C ALA A 96 4.48 9.49 -5.68
N SER A 97 5.27 8.97 -4.74
CA SER A 97 4.77 8.45 -3.45
C SER A 97 4.06 9.52 -2.63
N MET A 98 4.67 10.70 -2.49
CA MET A 98 4.06 11.83 -1.78
C MET A 98 2.77 12.32 -2.43
N ALA A 99 2.77 12.42 -3.76
CA ALA A 99 1.59 12.83 -4.51
C ALA A 99 0.42 11.85 -4.29
N TYR A 100 0.70 10.55 -4.31
CA TYR A 100 -0.32 9.52 -4.06
C TYR A 100 -0.86 9.56 -2.62
N LEU A 101 0.01 9.65 -1.62
CA LEU A 101 -0.41 9.70 -0.21
C LEU A 101 -1.34 10.90 0.05
N ARG A 102 -0.98 12.07 -0.49
CA ARG A 102 -1.83 13.27 -0.43
C ARG A 102 -3.17 13.06 -1.15
N GLN A 103 -3.15 12.45 -2.32
CA GLN A 103 -4.37 12.17 -3.08
C GLN A 103 -5.30 11.23 -2.32
N LEU A 104 -4.74 10.20 -1.68
CA LEU A 104 -5.50 9.24 -0.91
C LEU A 104 -6.12 9.87 0.34
N GLU A 105 -5.43 10.81 0.97
CA GLU A 105 -5.96 11.62 2.07
C GLU A 105 -7.16 12.47 1.62
N ILE A 106 -7.06 13.17 0.49
CA ILE A 106 -8.17 13.93 -0.11
C ILE A 106 -9.36 13.00 -0.40
N PHE A 107 -9.12 11.84 -1.02
CA PHE A 107 -10.17 10.88 -1.29
C PHE A 107 -10.81 10.33 -0.01
N HIS A 108 -10.01 10.10 1.03
CA HIS A 108 -10.53 9.71 2.33
C HIS A 108 -11.46 10.78 2.92
N GLU A 109 -11.18 12.08 2.75
CA GLU A 109 -12.04 13.17 3.22
C GLU A 109 -13.34 13.29 2.42
N GLU A 110 -13.27 13.09 1.11
CA GLU A 110 -14.39 13.32 0.18
C GLU A 110 -15.32 12.11 0.02
N TYR A 111 -14.80 10.88 0.11
CA TYR A 111 -15.53 9.67 -0.26
C TYR A 111 -15.60 8.65 0.89
N GLN A 112 -16.56 7.74 0.78
CA GLN A 112 -16.72 6.63 1.73
C GLN A 112 -15.47 5.75 1.77
N TRP A 113 -15.02 5.36 2.98
CA TRP A 113 -13.77 4.63 3.13
C TRP A 113 -13.72 3.31 2.34
N SER A 114 -14.82 2.57 2.27
CA SER A 114 -14.91 1.32 1.48
C SER A 114 -14.63 1.56 -0.01
N ALA A 115 -15.10 2.69 -0.55
CA ALA A 115 -14.87 3.10 -1.93
C ALA A 115 -13.41 3.46 -2.18
N VAL A 116 -12.82 4.25 -1.27
CA VAL A 116 -11.41 4.65 -1.32
C VAL A 116 -10.47 3.44 -1.22
N LEU A 117 -10.79 2.48 -0.35
CA LEU A 117 -10.03 1.24 -0.22
C LEU A 117 -10.08 0.40 -1.50
N ALA A 118 -11.26 0.28 -2.13
CA ALA A 118 -11.41 -0.43 -3.40
C ALA A 118 -10.58 0.23 -4.52
N TYR A 119 -10.65 1.57 -4.63
CA TYR A 119 -9.80 2.34 -5.53
C TYR A 119 -8.32 2.06 -5.28
N HIS A 120 -7.87 2.14 -4.02
CA HIS A 120 -6.46 1.92 -3.67
C HIS A 120 -5.97 0.53 -4.08
N MET A 121 -6.76 -0.52 -3.81
CA MET A 121 -6.38 -1.90 -4.12
C MET A 121 -6.16 -2.10 -5.62
N GLU A 122 -7.08 -1.63 -6.46
CA GLU A 122 -6.96 -1.78 -7.90
C GLU A 122 -5.87 -0.87 -8.48
N PHE A 123 -5.81 0.38 -8.01
CA PHE A 123 -4.78 1.34 -8.41
C PHE A 123 -3.38 0.80 -8.12
N HIS A 124 -3.11 0.34 -6.89
CA HIS A 124 -1.81 -0.20 -6.49
C HIS A 124 -1.45 -1.42 -7.34
N HIS A 125 -2.37 -2.37 -7.54
CA HIS A 125 -2.12 -3.56 -8.37
C HIS A 125 -1.65 -3.19 -9.79
N LEU A 126 -2.28 -2.18 -10.40
CA LEU A 126 -1.85 -1.70 -11.73
C LEU A 126 -0.46 -1.05 -11.69
N ARG A 127 -0.13 -0.30 -10.63
CA ARG A 127 1.20 0.30 -10.47
C ARG A 127 2.30 -0.75 -10.33
N LEU A 128 2.04 -1.93 -9.77
CA LEU A 128 3.04 -3.01 -9.71
C LEU A 128 3.55 -3.38 -11.11
N ARG A 129 2.64 -3.50 -12.08
CA ARG A 129 2.99 -3.82 -13.47
C ARG A 129 3.77 -2.71 -14.17
N GLU A 130 3.44 -1.45 -13.88
CA GLU A 130 4.18 -0.29 -14.42
C GLU A 130 5.60 -0.24 -13.85
N MET A 131 5.74 -0.43 -12.53
CA MET A 131 7.04 -0.42 -11.85
C MET A 131 7.92 -1.59 -12.27
N ALA A 132 7.34 -2.76 -12.61
CA ALA A 132 8.09 -3.87 -13.21
C ALA A 132 8.79 -3.47 -14.53
N ASN A 133 8.30 -2.44 -15.22
CA ASN A 133 8.93 -1.85 -16.41
C ASN A 133 9.76 -0.59 -16.10
N GLY A 134 9.96 -0.26 -14.81
CA GLY A 134 10.70 0.90 -14.35
C GLY A 134 9.91 2.22 -14.37
N ASP A 135 8.60 2.20 -14.63
CA ASP A 135 7.76 3.40 -14.60
C ASP A 135 7.10 3.57 -13.23
N TYR A 136 7.54 4.60 -12.49
CA TYR A 136 6.96 4.99 -11.20
C TYR A 136 6.03 6.20 -11.32
N GLY A 137 5.93 6.80 -12.51
CA GLY A 137 5.15 8.01 -12.77
C GLY A 137 3.65 7.82 -12.55
N GLY A 138 3.14 6.60 -12.70
CA GLY A 138 1.74 6.27 -12.48
C GLY A 138 1.23 6.59 -11.07
N TRP A 139 2.08 6.54 -10.05
CA TRP A 139 1.72 6.92 -8.68
C TRP A 139 1.38 8.42 -8.54
N ALA A 140 1.96 9.26 -9.38
CA ALA A 140 1.73 10.71 -9.35
C ALA A 140 0.46 11.14 -10.10
N ARG A 141 -0.29 10.22 -10.69
CA ARG A 141 -1.45 10.49 -11.55
C ARG A 141 -2.73 10.01 -10.89
N ILE A 142 -3.81 10.74 -11.14
CA ILE A 142 -5.17 10.26 -10.85
C ILE A 142 -5.59 9.36 -12.00
N ASP A 143 -5.97 8.13 -11.69
CA ASP A 143 -6.60 7.26 -12.66
C ASP A 143 -8.09 7.61 -12.73
N THR A 144 -8.47 8.34 -13.77
CA THR A 144 -9.83 8.86 -13.93
C THR A 144 -10.86 7.74 -14.15
N GLU A 145 -10.44 6.62 -14.74
CA GLU A 145 -11.31 5.47 -14.96
C GLU A 145 -11.61 4.77 -13.64
N LEU A 146 -10.58 4.48 -12.85
CA LEU A 146 -10.76 3.93 -11.50
C LEU A 146 -11.49 4.90 -10.58
N GLN A 147 -11.24 6.21 -10.69
CA GLN A 147 -11.97 7.21 -9.92
C GLN A 147 -13.46 7.17 -10.27
N ALA A 148 -13.81 7.13 -11.55
CA ALA A 148 -15.21 7.03 -11.99
C ALA A 148 -15.87 5.73 -11.51
N GLN A 149 -15.14 4.61 -11.57
CA GLN A 149 -15.64 3.29 -11.17
C GLN A 149 -15.86 3.18 -9.65
N HIS A 150 -14.91 3.69 -8.87
CA HIS A 150 -14.87 3.46 -7.42
C HIS A 150 -15.38 4.62 -6.58
N LEU A 151 -15.24 5.88 -7.01
CA LEU A 151 -15.49 7.03 -6.13
C LEU A 151 -16.77 7.80 -6.48
N VAL A 152 -17.10 7.96 -7.76
CA VAL A 152 -18.26 8.74 -8.19
C VAL A 152 -19.56 8.16 -7.61
N GLY A 153 -20.38 9.01 -6.99
CA GLY A 153 -21.64 8.62 -6.35
C GLY A 153 -21.48 7.97 -4.97
N ARG A 154 -20.25 7.95 -4.43
CA ARG A 154 -19.92 7.44 -3.09
C ARG A 154 -19.30 8.52 -2.20
N GLU A 155 -19.69 9.77 -2.41
CA GLU A 155 -19.29 10.91 -1.60
C GLU A 155 -19.71 10.70 -0.14
N ARG A 156 -18.93 11.22 0.81
CA ARG A 156 -19.38 11.30 2.19
C ARG A 156 -20.52 12.30 2.28
N SER A 157 -21.57 11.95 3.01
CA SER A 157 -22.58 12.91 3.41
C SER A 157 -21.87 14.03 4.18
N ARG A 158 -21.89 15.26 3.64
CA ARG A 158 -21.49 16.45 4.41
C ARG A 158 -22.45 16.53 5.59
N THR A 159 -22.01 16.11 6.77
CA THR A 159 -22.68 16.47 8.01
C THR A 159 -22.61 17.99 8.09
N GLY A 160 -23.72 18.65 7.76
CA GLY A 160 -23.87 20.08 7.93
C GLY A 160 -23.65 20.42 9.39
N THR A 161 -22.64 21.25 9.66
CA THR A 161 -22.57 22.07 10.87
C THR A 161 -23.62 23.15 10.82
#